data_AF-A0A924MSH9-F1
#
_entry.id   AF-A0A924MSH9-F1
#
_cell.length_a   1.000
_cell.length_b   1.000
_cell.length_c   1.000
_cell.angle_alpha   90.00
_cell.angle_beta   90.00
_cell.angle_gamma   90.00
#
_symmetry.space_group_name_H-M   'P 1'
#
loop_
_entity.id
_entity.type
_entity.pdbx_description
1 polymer ?
#
loop_
_entity_poly.entity_id
_entity_poly.type
_entity_poly.pdbx_seq_one_letter_code
_entity_poly.pdbx_strand_id
1 'polypeptide(L)'
;MANIERLIASTAHGELLGGLFWRAPTAGQGRSRALLEARALTSDATHWAQAQVESHVRYGLFQPRASEEGVRLPKSTLAAAACFSRLVGTRAPNAALVLTVPASAQHKEDKTFVVCLEDGVPVTDVLANEADARNALGGEDRPIWSDNPVAYPNCEPADFAWLAAGGDRSARLQPMPVNPWPLIGAGAAVSISVAAWMSGQHLHRVDADRRVAAAARAADPVPRYLAALAGQQSDMTADRATLVAAAREMFGYRTWIPGWSLASAECSAKARACTRDWVRRGGSFDDLRKVLPDEALEMLVPQGSGVPAF
;
A
#
# COMPACT_ATOMS: atom_id res chain seq x y z
N MET A 1 -9.58 -44.96 0.22
CA MET A 1 -9.76 -43.59 0.74
C MET A 1 -8.39 -42.98 0.92
N ALA A 2 -8.16 -41.75 0.45
CA ALA A 2 -6.90 -41.06 0.69
C ALA A 2 -6.76 -40.76 2.19
N ASN A 3 -5.58 -41.01 2.75
CA ASN A 3 -5.29 -40.85 4.17
C ASN A 3 -3.90 -40.21 4.34
N ILE A 4 -3.65 -39.56 5.46
CA ILE A 4 -2.38 -38.91 5.74
C ILE A 4 -1.43 -39.98 6.30
N GLU A 5 -0.50 -40.45 5.49
CA GLU A 5 0.45 -41.53 5.82
C GLU A 5 1.50 -41.11 6.86
N ARG A 6 1.48 -39.86 7.31
CA ARG A 6 2.38 -39.31 8.32
C ARG A 6 1.76 -39.20 9.70
N LEU A 7 0.49 -39.58 9.84
CA LEU A 7 -0.12 -39.75 11.16
C LEU A 7 0.48 -41.00 11.81
N ILE A 8 1.17 -40.81 12.94
CA ILE A 8 1.94 -41.88 13.60
C ILE A 8 1.18 -42.51 14.76
N ALA A 9 0.28 -41.78 15.41
CA ALA A 9 -0.55 -42.29 16.50
C ALA A 9 -1.76 -41.39 16.75
N SER A 10 -2.86 -42.00 17.19
CA SER A 10 -4.00 -41.30 17.77
C SER A 10 -3.92 -41.37 19.29
N THR A 11 -3.97 -40.22 19.96
CA THR A 11 -3.81 -40.13 21.42
C THR A 11 -4.95 -39.34 22.05
N ALA A 12 -5.06 -39.39 23.39
CA ALA A 12 -6.04 -38.59 24.12
C ALA A 12 -5.88 -37.07 23.92
N HIS A 13 -4.72 -36.59 23.46
CA HIS A 13 -4.43 -35.17 23.26
C HIS A 13 -4.58 -34.73 21.81
N GLY A 14 -4.84 -35.68 20.90
CA GLY A 14 -4.98 -35.47 19.46
C GLY A 14 -4.16 -36.45 18.64
N GLU A 15 -4.25 -36.29 17.34
CA GLU A 15 -3.46 -37.03 16.36
C GLU A 15 -2.01 -36.51 16.35
N LEU A 16 -1.03 -37.40 16.40
CA LEU A 16 0.39 -37.08 16.25
C LEU A 16 0.80 -37.21 14.79
N LEU A 17 1.44 -36.17 14.27
CA LEU A 17 1.99 -36.13 12.92
C LEU A 17 3.51 -36.02 12.96
N GLY A 18 4.18 -36.89 12.20
CA GLY A 18 5.62 -36.81 11.93
C GLY A 18 5.93 -36.35 10.51
N GLY A 19 7.21 -36.30 10.15
CA GLY A 19 7.64 -36.02 8.78
C GLY A 19 7.45 -34.56 8.35
N LEU A 20 7.66 -33.61 9.27
CA LEU A 20 7.64 -32.17 8.97
C LEU A 20 9.02 -31.67 8.54
N PHE A 21 9.04 -30.63 7.70
CA PHE A 21 10.28 -29.97 7.32
C PHE A 21 10.59 -28.84 8.30
N TRP A 22 11.61 -29.00 9.14
CA TRP A 22 11.98 -28.02 10.15
C TRP A 22 12.98 -26.99 9.62
N ARG A 23 12.68 -25.69 9.82
CA ARG A 23 13.51 -24.59 9.35
C ARG A 23 13.69 -23.53 10.42
N ALA A 24 14.92 -23.04 10.57
CA ALA A 24 15.23 -21.89 11.39
C ALA A 24 14.79 -20.59 10.70
N PRO A 25 14.42 -19.54 11.45
CA PRO A 25 14.22 -18.21 10.90
C PRO A 25 15.54 -17.65 10.37
N THR A 26 15.54 -17.03 9.18
CA THR A 26 16.77 -16.53 8.53
C THR A 26 17.07 -15.06 8.86
N ALA A 27 16.07 -14.18 8.97
CA ALA A 27 16.34 -12.77 9.25
C ALA A 27 15.14 -11.95 9.80
N GLY A 28 13.92 -12.48 9.77
CA GLY A 28 12.74 -11.72 10.15
C GLY A 28 12.64 -11.36 11.64
N GLN A 29 12.69 -10.05 11.97
CA GLN A 29 12.09 -9.55 13.20
C GLN A 29 10.56 -9.72 13.10
N GLY A 30 10.04 -10.69 13.84
CA GLY A 30 8.60 -10.97 13.93
C GLY A 30 8.18 -12.33 13.38
N ARG A 31 7.35 -13.04 14.16
CA ARG A 31 6.88 -14.41 13.90
C ARG A 31 6.26 -14.62 12.52
N SER A 32 5.44 -13.68 12.06
CA SER A 32 4.74 -13.79 10.77
C SER A 32 5.71 -13.72 9.58
N ARG A 33 6.69 -12.80 9.65
CA ARG A 33 7.70 -12.63 8.61
C ARG A 33 8.64 -13.84 8.56
N ALA A 34 9.12 -14.28 9.72
CA ALA A 34 9.96 -15.46 9.85
C ALA A 34 9.28 -16.73 9.29
N LEU A 35 7.98 -16.88 9.53
CA LEU A 35 7.20 -17.99 8.98
C LEU A 35 7.03 -17.90 7.45
N LEU A 36 6.74 -16.71 6.91
CA LEU A 36 6.64 -16.50 5.46
C LEU A 36 7.98 -16.72 4.75
N GLU A 37 9.10 -16.33 5.38
CA GLU A 37 10.45 -16.61 4.90
C GLU A 37 10.73 -18.13 4.91
N ALA A 38 10.37 -18.84 6.00
CA ALA A 38 10.49 -20.30 6.06
C ALA A 38 9.62 -20.99 4.98
N ARG A 39 8.41 -20.47 4.74
CA ARG A 39 7.51 -20.95 3.69
C ARG A 39 8.06 -20.74 2.28
N ALA A 40 8.79 -19.65 2.00
CA ALA A 40 9.29 -19.38 0.66
C ALA A 40 10.17 -20.51 0.09
N LEU A 41 10.81 -21.29 0.97
CA LEU A 41 11.62 -22.46 0.62
C LEU A 41 10.80 -23.76 0.47
N THR A 42 9.52 -23.73 0.82
CA THR A 42 8.57 -24.87 0.76
C THR A 42 7.19 -24.33 0.36
N SER A 43 7.07 -23.94 -0.92
CA SER A 43 5.92 -23.19 -1.46
C SER A 43 4.56 -23.84 -1.19
N ASP A 44 4.54 -25.17 -1.15
CA ASP A 44 3.33 -25.99 -1.09
C ASP A 44 2.95 -26.37 0.35
N ALA A 45 3.63 -25.81 1.35
CA ALA A 45 3.29 -26.05 2.74
C ALA A 45 1.89 -25.48 3.06
N THR A 46 1.00 -26.34 3.56
CA THR A 46 -0.39 -25.98 3.89
C THR A 46 -0.57 -25.66 5.37
N HIS A 47 0.22 -26.29 6.23
CA HIS A 47 0.18 -26.11 7.68
C HIS A 47 1.59 -25.95 8.25
N TRP A 48 1.67 -25.40 9.45
CA TRP A 48 2.92 -25.19 10.16
C TRP A 48 2.76 -25.41 11.67
N ALA A 49 3.86 -25.75 12.33
CA ALA A 49 4.00 -25.78 13.79
C ALA A 49 5.26 -25.04 14.19
N GLN A 50 5.39 -24.72 15.48
CA GLN A 50 6.57 -24.06 16.03
C GLN A 50 7.14 -24.88 17.17
N ALA A 51 8.45 -25.09 17.13
CA ALA A 51 9.24 -25.55 18.26
C ALA A 51 10.12 -24.39 18.73
N GLN A 52 10.15 -24.18 20.03
CA GLN A 52 10.98 -23.16 20.65
C GLN A 52 11.52 -23.68 21.98
N VAL A 53 12.83 -23.58 22.13
CA VAL A 53 13.55 -23.82 23.38
C VAL A 53 14.49 -22.64 23.56
N GLU A 54 14.32 -21.91 24.66
CA GLU A 54 15.07 -20.68 24.95
C GLU A 54 15.01 -19.68 23.76
N SER A 55 16.17 -19.30 23.22
CA SER A 55 16.32 -18.44 22.04
C SER A 55 16.21 -19.18 20.71
N HIS A 56 16.25 -20.51 20.70
CA HIS A 56 16.23 -21.31 19.48
C HIS A 56 14.79 -21.53 19.04
N VAL A 57 14.48 -21.17 17.79
CA VAL A 57 13.15 -21.31 17.19
C VAL A 57 13.27 -22.01 15.86
N ARG A 58 12.42 -23.02 15.62
CA ARG A 58 12.24 -23.63 14.30
C ARG A 58 10.76 -23.78 13.96
N TYR A 59 10.45 -23.65 12.67
CA TYR A 59 9.12 -23.86 12.11
C TYR A 59 9.08 -25.18 11.37
N GLY A 60 8.16 -26.05 11.76
CA GLY A 60 7.89 -27.32 11.10
C GLY A 60 6.82 -27.12 10.04
N LEU A 61 7.13 -27.42 8.79
CA LEU A 61 6.27 -27.16 7.64
C LEU A 61 5.68 -28.47 7.11
N PHE A 62 4.36 -28.52 7.01
CA PHE A 62 3.63 -29.66 6.44
C PHE A 62 3.37 -29.41 4.95
N GLN A 63 4.11 -30.11 4.10
CA GLN A 63 3.88 -30.18 2.67
C GLN A 63 3.15 -31.49 2.34
N PRO A 64 1.86 -31.47 1.93
CA PRO A 64 1.14 -32.68 1.55
C PRO A 64 1.85 -33.40 0.40
N ARG A 65 1.90 -34.73 0.44
CA ARG A 65 2.32 -35.53 -0.72
C ARG A 65 1.20 -35.57 -1.76
N ALA A 66 1.51 -35.94 -3.00
CA ALA A 66 0.50 -36.14 -4.04
C ALA A 66 -0.60 -37.15 -3.62
N SER A 67 -0.27 -38.15 -2.82
CA SER A 67 -1.23 -39.12 -2.25
C SER A 67 -2.13 -38.55 -1.13
N GLU A 68 -1.74 -37.41 -0.55
CA GLU A 68 -2.41 -36.75 0.57
C GLU A 68 -3.11 -35.45 0.14
N GLU A 69 -3.01 -35.09 -1.14
CA GLU A 69 -3.59 -33.87 -1.67
C GLU A 69 -5.13 -33.91 -1.56
N GLY A 70 -5.71 -32.83 -1.03
CA GLY A 70 -7.16 -32.73 -0.77
C GLY A 70 -7.63 -33.42 0.52
N VAL A 71 -6.76 -34.16 1.22
CA VAL A 71 -7.10 -34.74 2.54
C VAL A 71 -7.01 -33.66 3.62
N ARG A 72 -8.08 -33.51 4.41
CA ARG A 72 -8.09 -32.56 5.52
C ARG A 72 -7.34 -33.14 6.72
N LEU A 73 -6.38 -32.38 7.25
CA LEU A 73 -5.75 -32.70 8.53
C LEU A 73 -6.81 -32.72 9.65
N PRO A 74 -6.77 -33.72 10.56
CA PRO A 74 -7.61 -33.73 11.75
C PRO A 74 -7.43 -32.46 12.57
N LYS A 75 -8.51 -32.00 13.21
CA LYS A 75 -8.45 -30.84 14.09
C LYS A 75 -7.50 -31.13 15.25
N SER A 76 -6.72 -30.13 15.64
CA SER A 76 -5.77 -30.22 16.77
C SER A 76 -4.67 -31.25 16.58
N THR A 77 -4.34 -31.63 15.34
CA THR A 77 -3.16 -32.47 15.06
C THR A 77 -1.90 -31.80 15.62
N LEU A 78 -1.09 -32.59 16.32
CA LEU A 78 0.13 -32.18 16.99
C LEU A 78 1.35 -32.58 16.15
N ALA A 79 2.30 -31.67 16.02
CA ALA A 79 3.62 -31.96 15.48
C ALA A 79 4.42 -32.76 16.52
N ALA A 80 4.61 -34.06 16.27
CA ALA A 80 5.26 -34.98 17.19
C ALA A 80 6.66 -34.51 17.61
N ALA A 81 7.45 -34.01 16.66
CA ALA A 81 8.78 -33.47 16.93
C ALA A 81 8.77 -32.22 17.83
N ALA A 82 7.76 -31.34 17.71
CA ALA A 82 7.62 -30.21 18.64
C ALA A 82 7.26 -30.65 20.06
N CYS A 83 6.40 -31.67 20.19
CA CYS A 83 6.09 -32.24 21.50
C CYS A 83 7.34 -32.81 22.17
N PHE A 84 8.18 -33.53 21.40
CA PHE A 84 9.45 -34.06 21.90
C PHE A 84 10.41 -32.94 22.34
N SER A 85 10.64 -31.95 21.47
CA SER A 85 11.47 -30.77 21.76
C SER A 85 11.03 -30.07 23.05
N ARG A 86 9.72 -29.98 23.33
CA ARG A 86 9.22 -29.39 24.57
C ARG A 86 9.47 -30.26 25.81
N LEU A 87 9.41 -31.58 25.69
CA LEU A 87 9.62 -32.49 26.82
C LEU A 87 11.10 -32.58 27.22
N VAL A 88 12.01 -32.56 26.26
CA VAL A 88 13.43 -32.86 26.52
C VAL A 88 14.41 -31.80 26.06
N GLY A 89 14.00 -30.87 25.19
CA GLY A 89 14.94 -29.98 24.51
C GLY A 89 15.73 -29.05 25.45
N THR A 90 15.19 -28.69 26.61
CA THR A 90 15.93 -27.93 27.63
C THR A 90 16.96 -28.76 28.39
N ARG A 91 16.66 -30.04 28.67
CA ARG A 91 17.54 -30.94 29.45
C ARG A 91 18.56 -31.68 28.58
N ALA A 92 18.23 -31.91 27.32
CA ALA A 92 19.02 -32.67 26.36
C ALA A 92 18.91 -32.01 24.98
N PRO A 93 19.66 -30.91 24.73
CA PRO A 93 19.52 -30.12 23.51
C PRO A 93 19.86 -30.89 22.23
N ASN A 94 20.68 -31.94 22.33
CA ASN A 94 21.07 -32.80 21.20
C ASN A 94 20.41 -34.18 21.24
N ALA A 95 19.24 -34.32 21.87
CA ALA A 95 18.50 -35.58 21.99
C ALA A 95 18.06 -36.19 20.66
N ALA A 96 17.76 -37.50 20.67
CA ALA A 96 17.01 -38.18 19.63
C ALA A 96 15.83 -38.99 20.18
N LEU A 97 14.76 -39.08 19.40
CA LEU A 97 13.60 -39.94 19.64
C LEU A 97 13.53 -40.97 18.53
N VAL A 98 13.35 -42.24 18.89
CA VAL A 98 13.15 -43.34 17.95
C VAL A 98 11.97 -44.18 18.42
N LEU A 99 10.84 -44.09 17.72
CA LEU A 99 9.62 -44.86 18.05
C LEU A 99 9.22 -45.77 16.90
N THR A 100 8.71 -46.96 17.23
CA THR A 100 8.18 -47.92 16.28
C THR A 100 6.72 -47.58 15.98
N VAL A 101 6.40 -47.37 14.70
CA VAL A 101 5.04 -47.15 14.20
C VAL A 101 4.58 -48.45 13.54
N PRO A 102 3.69 -49.23 14.19
CA PRO A 102 3.28 -50.51 13.66
C PRO A 102 2.45 -50.37 12.38
N ALA A 103 2.50 -51.38 11.53
CA ALA A 103 1.68 -51.52 10.35
C ALA A 103 0.20 -51.41 10.71
N SER A 104 -0.55 -50.72 9.88
CA SER A 104 -1.97 -50.44 10.09
C SER A 104 -2.69 -50.21 8.75
N ALA A 105 -3.97 -49.90 8.78
CA ALA A 105 -4.69 -49.48 7.58
C ALA A 105 -4.06 -48.21 6.92
N GLN A 106 -3.29 -47.43 7.67
CA GLN A 106 -2.55 -46.25 7.19
C GLN A 106 -1.14 -46.58 6.71
N HIS A 107 -0.48 -47.56 7.32
CA HIS A 107 0.90 -47.94 7.02
C HIS A 107 0.96 -49.39 6.57
N LYS A 108 1.33 -49.63 5.32
CA LYS A 108 1.42 -51.00 4.77
C LYS A 108 2.42 -51.90 5.51
N GLU A 109 3.42 -51.29 6.13
CA GLU A 109 4.53 -51.94 6.82
C GLU A 109 4.86 -51.16 8.08
N ASP A 110 5.58 -51.80 9.00
CA ASP A 110 6.14 -51.14 10.17
C ASP A 110 7.10 -50.03 9.72
N LYS A 111 7.01 -48.88 10.39
CA LYS A 111 7.89 -47.74 10.15
C LYS A 111 8.58 -47.36 11.44
N THR A 112 9.68 -46.65 11.31
CA THR A 112 10.39 -46.04 12.43
C THR A 112 10.27 -44.53 12.31
N PHE A 113 9.81 -43.91 13.39
CA PHE A 113 9.72 -42.48 13.55
C PHE A 113 10.96 -41.98 14.27
N VAL A 114 11.72 -41.08 13.62
CA VAL A 114 12.96 -40.51 14.14
C VAL A 114 12.87 -39.01 14.22
N VAL A 115 13.23 -38.46 15.38
CA VAL A 115 13.42 -37.03 15.58
C VAL A 115 14.79 -36.79 16.17
N CYS A 116 15.55 -35.86 15.60
CA CYS A 116 16.80 -35.38 16.18
C CYS A 116 16.68 -33.89 16.52
N LEU A 117 17.15 -33.53 17.71
CA LEU A 117 17.25 -32.15 18.16
C LEU A 117 18.69 -31.64 17.96
N GLU A 118 18.79 -30.34 17.70
CA GLU A 118 19.99 -29.53 17.85
C GLU A 118 19.58 -28.27 18.61
N ASP A 119 20.34 -27.87 19.63
CA ASP A 119 20.00 -26.75 20.52
C ASP A 119 18.56 -26.84 21.08
N GLY A 120 18.08 -28.07 21.33
CA GLY A 120 16.77 -28.36 21.89
C GLY A 120 15.60 -28.27 20.90
N VAL A 121 15.84 -27.87 19.65
CA VAL A 121 14.79 -27.73 18.62
C VAL A 121 14.93 -28.78 17.52
N PRO A 122 13.83 -29.22 16.87
CA PRO A 122 13.89 -30.31 15.90
C PRO A 122 14.59 -29.92 14.60
N VAL A 123 15.40 -30.84 14.09
CA VAL A 123 16.15 -30.70 12.84
C VAL A 123 15.79 -31.81 11.88
N THR A 124 15.78 -33.02 12.41
CA THR A 124 15.33 -34.22 11.72
C THR A 124 13.96 -34.59 12.26
N ASP A 125 13.04 -34.90 11.35
CA ASP A 125 11.70 -35.39 11.66
C ASP A 125 11.29 -36.30 10.49
N VAL A 126 11.51 -37.60 10.66
CA VAL A 126 11.44 -38.59 9.59
C VAL A 126 10.56 -39.75 10.02
N LEU A 127 9.70 -40.19 9.11
CA LEU A 127 8.96 -41.43 9.21
C LEU A 127 9.34 -42.31 8.03
N ALA A 128 10.15 -43.33 8.26
CA ALA A 128 10.74 -44.16 7.22
C ALA A 128 10.85 -45.63 7.65
N ASN A 129 11.38 -46.49 6.77
CA ASN A 129 11.78 -47.85 7.17
C ASN A 129 12.96 -47.79 8.15
N GLU A 130 13.29 -48.93 8.76
CA GLU A 130 14.35 -49.01 9.77
C GLU A 130 15.73 -48.57 9.25
N ALA A 131 16.09 -48.93 8.02
CA ALA A 131 17.39 -48.60 7.44
C ALA A 131 17.57 -47.09 7.24
N ASP A 132 16.56 -46.44 6.65
CA ASP A 132 16.55 -44.99 6.42
C ASP A 132 16.44 -44.22 7.74
N ALA A 133 15.71 -44.77 8.72
CA ALA A 133 15.61 -44.21 10.06
C ALA A 133 16.95 -44.21 10.80
N ARG A 134 17.72 -45.31 10.70
CA ARG A 134 19.10 -45.36 11.25
C ARG A 134 20.02 -44.36 10.55
N ASN A 135 19.91 -44.21 9.24
CA ASN A 135 20.66 -43.20 8.50
C ASN A 135 20.28 -41.77 8.94
N ALA A 136 19.00 -41.52 9.22
CA ALA A 136 18.49 -40.22 9.68
C ALA A 136 18.89 -39.91 11.13
N LEU A 137 18.99 -40.92 11.99
CA LEU A 137 19.51 -40.79 13.35
C LEU A 137 20.99 -40.34 13.35
N GLY A 138 21.75 -40.81 12.36
CA GLY A 138 23.17 -40.51 12.21
C GLY A 138 24.05 -41.33 13.18
N GLY A 139 25.34 -41.01 13.20
CA GLY A 139 26.34 -41.69 14.04
C GLY A 139 26.80 -40.89 15.26
N GLU A 140 26.15 -39.76 15.55
CA GLU A 140 26.52 -38.91 16.69
C GLU A 140 26.08 -39.54 18.01
N ASP A 141 26.92 -39.43 19.04
CA ASP A 141 26.56 -39.87 20.39
C ASP A 141 25.58 -38.86 21.02
N ARG A 142 24.33 -39.29 21.18
CA ARG A 142 23.24 -38.47 21.72
C ARG A 142 22.34 -39.29 22.64
N PRO A 143 21.75 -38.70 23.68
CA PRO A 143 20.75 -39.37 24.49
C PRO A 143 19.53 -39.76 23.64
N ILE A 144 19.09 -41.01 23.74
CA ILE A 144 17.99 -41.57 22.94
C ILE A 144 16.78 -41.82 23.83
N TRP A 145 15.60 -41.45 23.32
CA TRP A 145 14.29 -41.86 23.83
C TRP A 145 13.72 -42.90 22.88
N SER A 146 13.33 -44.07 23.37
CA SER A 146 12.80 -45.12 22.50
C SER A 146 11.80 -46.04 23.20
N ASP A 147 10.95 -46.67 22.40
CA ASP A 147 10.08 -47.78 22.80
C ASP A 147 10.78 -49.15 22.70
N ASN A 148 12.00 -49.19 22.14
CA ASN A 148 12.75 -50.42 21.91
C ASN A 148 14.12 -50.40 22.62
N PRO A 149 14.16 -50.75 23.91
CA PRO A 149 15.40 -50.81 24.68
C PRO A 149 16.34 -51.95 24.24
N VAL A 150 15.85 -52.92 23.46
CA VAL A 150 16.70 -54.00 22.92
C VAL A 150 17.58 -53.46 21.79
N ALA A 151 17.01 -52.65 20.90
CA ALA A 151 17.76 -51.99 19.84
C ALA A 151 18.62 -50.83 20.38
N TYR A 152 18.17 -50.15 21.45
CA TYR A 152 18.86 -49.01 22.06
C TYR A 152 19.05 -49.23 23.58
N PRO A 153 20.10 -49.97 24.00
CA PRO A 153 20.27 -50.43 25.40
C PRO A 153 20.36 -49.33 26.47
N ASN A 154 20.71 -48.11 26.08
CA ASN A 154 20.86 -46.96 26.99
C ASN A 154 19.76 -45.90 26.78
N CYS A 155 18.65 -46.24 26.11
CA CYS A 155 17.58 -45.27 25.88
C CYS A 155 16.75 -45.02 27.15
N GLU A 156 16.24 -43.80 27.28
CA GLU A 156 15.10 -43.54 28.17
C GLU A 156 13.81 -44.09 27.51
N PRO A 157 12.93 -44.76 28.27
CA PRO A 157 11.70 -45.30 27.72
C PRO A 157 10.77 -44.16 27.29
N ALA A 158 10.21 -44.27 26.08
CA ALA A 158 9.25 -43.34 25.53
C ALA A 158 8.19 -44.06 24.70
N ASP A 159 6.96 -43.55 24.72
CA ASP A 159 5.86 -44.01 23.88
C ASP A 159 5.08 -42.81 23.30
N PHE A 160 4.08 -43.09 22.46
CA PHE A 160 3.25 -42.04 21.86
C PHE A 160 2.40 -41.27 22.87
N ALA A 161 2.01 -41.89 23.98
CA ALA A 161 1.20 -41.23 25.01
C ALA A 161 2.04 -40.20 25.79
N TRP A 162 3.25 -40.60 26.21
CA TRP A 162 4.27 -39.73 26.78
C TRP A 162 4.62 -38.59 25.82
N LEU A 163 4.84 -38.91 24.54
CA LEU A 163 5.15 -37.91 23.53
C LEU A 163 4.03 -36.87 23.41
N ALA A 164 2.78 -37.31 23.37
CA ALA A 164 1.62 -36.42 23.27
C ALA A 164 1.46 -35.48 24.49
N ALA A 165 1.93 -35.88 25.68
CA ALA A 165 1.92 -35.03 26.87
C ALA A 165 2.79 -33.76 26.71
N GLY A 166 3.73 -33.75 25.77
CA GLY A 166 4.49 -32.58 25.35
C GLY A 166 3.69 -31.56 24.53
N GLY A 167 2.45 -31.87 24.15
CA GLY A 167 1.64 -31.04 23.26
C GLY A 167 1.14 -29.74 23.88
N ASP A 168 1.22 -28.65 23.11
CA ASP A 168 0.66 -27.35 23.46
C ASP A 168 0.09 -26.61 22.24
N ARG A 169 -0.22 -25.31 22.38
CA ARG A 169 -0.74 -24.50 21.28
C ARG A 169 0.28 -24.25 20.15
N SER A 170 1.57 -24.27 20.44
CA SER A 170 2.66 -24.08 19.47
C SER A 170 2.99 -25.36 18.70
N ALA A 171 2.87 -26.52 19.35
CA ALA A 171 3.04 -27.84 18.74
C ALA A 171 1.85 -28.21 17.83
N ARG A 172 0.68 -27.58 18.00
CA ARG A 172 -0.46 -27.79 17.10
C ARG A 172 -0.19 -27.25 15.71
N LEU A 173 -0.53 -28.04 14.70
CA LEU A 173 -0.50 -27.61 13.32
C LEU A 173 -1.56 -26.53 13.07
N GLN A 174 -1.10 -25.39 12.56
CA GLN A 174 -1.92 -24.24 12.21
C GLN A 174 -1.92 -24.08 10.69
N PRO A 175 -3.02 -23.63 10.10
CA PRO A 175 -3.04 -23.33 8.67
C PRO A 175 -2.03 -22.23 8.36
N MET A 176 -1.39 -22.33 7.20
CA MET A 176 -0.46 -21.33 6.72
C MET A 176 -1.17 -19.97 6.56
N PRO A 177 -0.64 -18.87 7.12
CA PRO A 177 -1.24 -17.56 6.89
C PRO A 177 -1.21 -17.24 5.38
N VAL A 178 -2.36 -16.85 4.86
CA VAL A 178 -2.49 -16.36 3.50
C VAL A 178 -2.02 -14.91 3.48
N ASN A 179 -1.07 -14.56 2.60
CA ASN A 179 -0.69 -13.17 2.40
C ASN A 179 -1.88 -12.43 1.77
N PRO A 180 -2.50 -11.43 2.44
CA PRO A 180 -3.67 -10.74 1.91
C PRO A 180 -3.31 -9.72 0.82
N TRP A 181 -2.05 -9.29 0.72
CA TRP A 181 -1.63 -8.19 -0.14
C TRP A 181 -1.89 -8.41 -1.64
N PRO A 182 -1.68 -9.61 -2.22
CA PRO A 182 -2.03 -9.86 -3.61
C PRO A 182 -3.53 -9.71 -3.90
N LEU A 183 -4.39 -10.13 -2.96
CA LEU A 183 -5.85 -9.99 -3.10
C LEU A 183 -6.28 -8.52 -3.03
N ILE A 184 -5.71 -7.77 -2.09
CA ILE A 184 -5.94 -6.33 -1.96
C ILE A 184 -5.45 -5.59 -3.21
N GLY A 185 -4.26 -5.93 -3.70
CA GLY A 185 -3.67 -5.33 -4.90
C GLY A 185 -4.50 -5.59 -6.16
N ALA A 186 -4.98 -6.82 -6.35
CA ALA A 186 -5.88 -7.15 -7.45
C ALA A 186 -7.20 -6.38 -7.35
N GLY A 187 -7.80 -6.30 -6.15
CA GLY A 187 -9.01 -5.51 -5.91
C GLY A 187 -8.83 -4.02 -6.22
N ALA A 188 -7.69 -3.44 -5.82
CA ALA A 188 -7.35 -2.04 -6.11
C ALA A 188 -7.16 -1.80 -7.62
N ALA A 189 -6.50 -2.72 -8.34
CA ALA A 189 -6.32 -2.59 -9.79
C ALA A 189 -7.66 -2.63 -10.54
N VAL A 190 -8.59 -3.51 -10.11
CA VAL A 190 -9.94 -3.59 -10.68
C VAL A 190 -10.71 -2.30 -10.40
N SER A 191 -10.68 -1.78 -9.17
CA SER A 191 -11.42 -0.57 -8.82
C SER A 191 -10.89 0.67 -9.57
N ILE A 192 -9.57 0.81 -9.70
CA ILE A 192 -8.95 1.87 -10.51
C ILE A 192 -9.38 1.75 -11.98
N SER A 193 -9.37 0.54 -12.54
CA SER A 193 -9.77 0.32 -13.94
C SER A 193 -11.23 0.71 -14.20
N VAL A 194 -12.13 0.33 -13.29
CA VAL A 194 -13.56 0.68 -13.37
C VAL A 194 -13.76 2.19 -13.21
N ALA A 195 -13.07 2.82 -12.26
CA ALA A 195 -13.12 4.27 -12.05
C ALA A 195 -12.61 5.05 -13.28
N ALA A 196 -11.50 4.61 -13.88
CA ALA A 196 -10.96 5.19 -15.10
C ALA A 196 -11.94 5.06 -16.29
N TRP A 197 -12.55 3.88 -16.45
CA TRP A 197 -13.55 3.65 -17.50
C TRP A 197 -14.79 4.53 -17.33
N MET A 198 -15.34 4.62 -16.11
CA MET A 198 -16.50 5.49 -15.83
C MET A 198 -16.17 6.97 -16.06
N SER A 199 -14.97 7.41 -15.65
CA SER A 199 -14.50 8.79 -15.87
C SER A 199 -14.36 9.10 -17.37
N GLY A 200 -13.82 8.16 -18.16
CA GLY A 200 -13.74 8.27 -19.61
C GLY A 200 -15.12 8.38 -20.26
N GLN A 201 -16.09 7.56 -19.85
CA GLN A 201 -17.46 7.68 -20.34
C GLN A 201 -18.09 9.05 -20.02
N HIS A 202 -17.86 9.55 -18.81
CA HIS A 202 -18.39 10.86 -18.42
C HIS A 202 -17.80 11.98 -19.27
N LEU A 203 -16.48 11.98 -19.51
CA LEU A 203 -15.81 12.95 -20.37
C LEU A 203 -16.34 12.90 -21.80
N HIS A 204 -16.51 11.70 -22.37
CA HIS A 204 -17.08 11.55 -23.72
C HIS A 204 -18.50 12.09 -23.83
N ARG A 205 -19.34 11.91 -22.79
CA ARG A 205 -20.69 12.48 -22.77
C ARG A 205 -20.65 14.01 -22.73
N VAL A 206 -19.82 14.59 -21.86
CA VAL A 206 -19.65 16.05 -21.76
C VAL A 206 -19.14 16.65 -23.08
N ASP A 207 -18.21 15.98 -23.76
CA ASP A 207 -17.70 16.43 -25.05
C ASP A 207 -18.75 16.31 -26.16
N ALA A 208 -19.57 15.25 -26.15
CA ALA A 208 -20.70 15.11 -27.07
C ALA A 208 -21.72 16.25 -26.86
N ASP A 209 -22.09 16.55 -25.62
CA ASP A 209 -23.02 17.63 -25.29
C ASP A 209 -22.48 19.00 -25.71
N ARG A 210 -21.18 19.25 -25.50
CA ARG A 210 -20.52 20.48 -25.95
C ARG A 210 -20.54 20.62 -27.47
N ARG A 211 -20.31 19.54 -28.21
CA ARG A 211 -20.35 19.55 -29.69
C ARG A 211 -21.77 19.79 -30.21
N VAL A 212 -22.79 19.17 -29.60
CA VAL A 212 -24.20 19.42 -29.94
C VAL A 212 -24.56 20.88 -29.66
N ALA A 213 -24.18 21.42 -28.50
CA ALA A 213 -24.42 22.82 -28.17
C ALA A 213 -23.69 23.80 -29.11
N ALA A 214 -22.45 23.49 -29.52
CA ALA A 214 -21.71 24.29 -30.49
C ALA A 214 -22.35 24.25 -31.89
N ALA A 215 -22.80 23.07 -32.35
CA ALA A 215 -23.51 22.92 -33.61
C ALA A 215 -24.86 23.67 -33.60
N ALA A 216 -25.59 23.63 -32.48
CA ALA A 216 -26.82 24.38 -32.31
C ALA A 216 -26.60 25.91 -32.40
N ARG A 217 -25.53 26.44 -31.78
CA ARG A 217 -25.18 27.87 -31.89
C ARG A 217 -24.78 28.27 -33.31
N ALA A 218 -24.12 27.39 -34.06
CA ALA A 218 -23.72 27.68 -35.44
C ALA A 218 -24.92 27.65 -36.41
N ALA A 219 -25.96 26.90 -36.10
CA ALA A 219 -27.20 26.82 -36.87
C ALA A 219 -28.21 27.92 -36.54
N ASP A 220 -27.97 28.72 -35.49
CA ASP A 220 -28.84 29.82 -35.09
C ASP A 220 -28.63 31.01 -36.05
N PRO A 221 -29.66 31.47 -36.79
CA PRO A 221 -29.51 32.56 -37.75
C PRO A 221 -29.08 33.85 -37.04
N VAL A 222 -27.86 34.33 -37.36
CA VAL A 222 -27.32 35.58 -36.83
C VAL A 222 -28.32 36.71 -37.06
N PRO A 223 -28.82 37.38 -36.01
CA PRO A 223 -29.76 38.47 -36.17
C PRO A 223 -29.15 39.59 -37.01
N ARG A 224 -29.94 40.17 -37.92
CA ARG A 224 -29.52 41.22 -38.88
C ARG A 224 -28.70 42.38 -38.28
N TYR A 225 -28.85 42.66 -36.99
CA TYR A 225 -28.12 43.73 -36.32
C TYR A 225 -26.62 43.42 -36.10
N LEU A 226 -26.21 42.15 -35.97
CA LEU A 226 -24.79 41.78 -35.85
C LEU A 226 -24.06 41.82 -37.20
N ALA A 227 -24.75 41.50 -38.30
CA ALA A 227 -24.22 41.69 -39.65
C ALA A 227 -24.03 43.18 -39.98
N ALA A 228 -24.92 44.05 -39.50
CA ALA A 228 -24.76 45.50 -39.59
C ALA A 228 -23.58 46.02 -38.74
N LEU A 229 -23.32 45.40 -37.57
CA LEU A 229 -22.19 45.74 -36.72
C LEU A 229 -20.83 45.33 -37.35
N ALA A 230 -20.78 44.18 -38.03
CA ALA A 230 -19.58 43.74 -38.75
C ALA A 230 -19.22 44.66 -39.93
N GLY A 231 -20.23 45.25 -40.59
CA GLY A 231 -20.04 46.24 -41.66
C GLY A 231 -19.56 47.61 -41.15
N GLN A 232 -19.89 47.99 -39.91
CA GLN A 232 -19.40 49.24 -39.29
C GLN A 232 -18.07 49.09 -38.53
N GLN A 233 -17.60 47.86 -38.31
CA GLN A 233 -16.37 47.59 -37.57
C GLN A 233 -15.11 48.08 -38.30
N SER A 234 -15.11 48.15 -39.64
CA SER A 234 -14.00 48.71 -40.42
C SER A 234 -13.83 50.22 -40.18
N ASP A 235 -14.95 50.94 -39.95
CA ASP A 235 -14.96 52.39 -39.72
C ASP A 235 -14.68 52.77 -38.25
N MET A 236 -14.65 51.80 -37.34
CA MET A 236 -14.31 51.98 -35.91
C MET A 236 -12.89 51.54 -35.54
N THR A 237 -12.03 51.28 -36.51
CA THR A 237 -10.62 50.94 -36.23
C THR A 237 -9.82 52.18 -35.84
N ALA A 238 -9.90 52.57 -34.57
CA ALA A 238 -8.82 53.33 -33.97
C ALA A 238 -7.55 52.46 -34.05
N ASP A 239 -6.53 52.93 -34.80
CA ASP A 239 -5.27 52.20 -34.95
C ASP A 239 -4.72 51.84 -33.56
N ARG A 240 -4.35 50.57 -33.37
CA ARG A 240 -3.86 50.01 -32.10
C ARG A 240 -2.69 50.82 -31.57
N ALA A 241 -1.87 51.39 -32.45
CA ALA A 241 -0.79 52.29 -32.07
C ALA A 241 -1.31 53.55 -31.34
N THR A 242 -2.42 54.12 -31.79
CA THR A 242 -3.07 55.30 -31.22
C THR A 242 -3.67 55.01 -29.84
N LEU A 243 -4.31 53.85 -29.66
CA LEU A 243 -4.85 53.43 -28.37
C LEU A 243 -3.73 53.13 -27.36
N VAL A 244 -2.65 52.49 -27.80
CA VAL A 244 -1.48 52.21 -26.94
C VAL A 244 -0.73 53.50 -26.59
N ALA A 245 -0.64 54.47 -27.50
CA ALA A 245 -0.07 55.79 -27.23
C ALA A 245 -0.91 56.55 -26.19
N ALA A 246 -2.24 56.63 -26.38
CA ALA A 246 -3.14 57.28 -25.43
C ALA A 246 -3.12 56.61 -24.05
N ALA A 247 -3.10 55.28 -23.99
CA ALA A 247 -2.98 54.55 -22.73
C ALA A 247 -1.62 54.79 -22.04
N ARG A 248 -0.52 54.81 -22.79
CA ARG A 248 0.81 55.17 -22.23
C ARG A 248 0.86 56.60 -21.74
N GLU A 249 0.15 57.52 -22.39
CA GLU A 249 0.05 58.91 -21.93
C GLU A 249 -0.76 59.01 -20.63
N MET A 250 -1.90 58.31 -20.51
CA MET A 250 -2.69 58.25 -19.28
C MET A 250 -1.91 57.66 -18.09
N PHE A 251 -1.13 56.60 -18.31
CA PHE A 251 -0.39 55.91 -17.25
C PHE A 251 1.09 56.34 -17.10
N GLY A 252 1.55 57.26 -17.95
CA GLY A 252 2.93 57.77 -17.97
C GLY A 252 3.19 58.95 -17.03
N TYR A 253 2.14 59.53 -16.43
CA TYR A 253 2.28 60.62 -15.45
C TYR A 253 2.78 60.09 -14.11
N ARG A 254 4.12 60.08 -13.96
CA ARG A 254 4.79 60.01 -12.65
C ARG A 254 4.99 61.41 -12.09
N THR A 255 3.93 62.08 -11.69
CA THR A 255 4.06 63.35 -10.96
C THR A 255 2.99 63.48 -9.91
N TRP A 256 3.35 63.14 -8.66
CA TRP A 256 2.68 63.70 -7.49
C TRP A 256 2.93 65.22 -7.53
N ILE A 257 1.92 66.01 -7.92
CA ILE A 257 2.00 67.47 -7.88
C ILE A 257 1.65 67.90 -6.45
N PRO A 258 2.59 68.48 -5.67
CA PRO A 258 2.32 68.80 -4.27
C PRO A 258 1.10 69.70 -4.12
N GLY A 259 0.11 69.24 -3.35
CA GLY A 259 -1.09 70.00 -3.05
C GLY A 259 -2.13 70.07 -4.17
N TRP A 260 -2.01 69.25 -5.23
CA TRP A 260 -3.02 69.05 -6.28
C TRP A 260 -3.29 67.55 -6.48
N SER A 261 -4.56 67.21 -6.74
CA SER A 261 -4.96 65.84 -7.07
C SER A 261 -5.74 65.84 -8.38
N LEU A 262 -5.38 64.94 -9.30
CA LEU A 262 -6.17 64.69 -10.51
C LEU A 262 -7.52 64.10 -10.12
N ALA A 263 -8.60 64.76 -10.54
CA ALA A 263 -9.97 64.35 -10.23
C ALA A 263 -10.54 63.44 -11.34
N SER A 264 -10.31 63.82 -12.59
CA SER A 264 -10.76 63.09 -13.77
C SER A 264 -9.79 63.34 -14.94
N ALA A 265 -9.71 62.36 -15.84
CA ALA A 265 -9.10 62.54 -17.15
C ALA A 265 -10.00 61.83 -18.17
N GLU A 266 -10.55 62.60 -19.10
CA GLU A 266 -11.44 62.10 -20.14
C GLU A 266 -10.77 62.28 -21.50
N CYS A 267 -10.62 61.18 -22.24
CA CYS A 267 -10.05 61.22 -23.58
C CYS A 267 -11.12 60.90 -24.62
N SER A 268 -11.32 61.81 -25.56
CA SER A 268 -12.28 61.63 -26.64
C SER A 268 -11.59 61.14 -27.91
N ALA A 269 -11.93 59.93 -28.35
CA ALA A 269 -11.46 59.37 -29.62
C ALA A 269 -11.86 60.25 -30.83
N LYS A 270 -12.98 60.97 -30.73
CA LYS A 270 -13.47 61.89 -31.77
C LYS A 270 -12.65 63.18 -31.84
N ALA A 271 -12.24 63.73 -30.69
CA ALA A 271 -11.45 64.96 -30.62
C ALA A 271 -9.92 64.73 -30.66
N ARG A 272 -9.48 63.47 -30.51
CA ARG A 272 -8.06 63.08 -30.37
C ARG A 272 -7.31 63.88 -29.29
N ALA A 273 -8.02 64.29 -28.25
CA ALA A 273 -7.49 65.08 -27.14
C ALA A 273 -8.04 64.55 -25.82
N CYS A 274 -7.31 64.81 -24.74
CA CYS A 274 -7.68 64.47 -23.37
C CYS A 274 -7.90 65.75 -22.57
N THR A 275 -9.06 65.85 -21.92
CA THR A 275 -9.37 66.91 -20.94
C THR A 275 -9.12 66.37 -19.54
N ARG A 276 -8.61 67.21 -18.65
CA ARG A 276 -8.16 66.81 -17.30
C ARG A 276 -8.67 67.82 -16.28
N ASP A 277 -9.30 67.33 -15.23
CA ASP A 277 -9.76 68.18 -14.13
C ASP A 277 -8.88 67.96 -12.90
N TRP A 278 -8.37 69.05 -12.33
CA TRP A 278 -7.50 69.03 -11.17
C TRP A 278 -8.18 69.71 -9.97
N VAL A 279 -8.12 69.05 -8.81
CA VAL A 279 -8.67 69.59 -7.55
C VAL A 279 -7.54 70.04 -6.64
N ARG A 280 -7.67 71.27 -6.14
CA ARG A 280 -6.72 71.88 -5.20
C ARG A 280 -6.86 71.24 -3.81
N ARG A 281 -5.76 70.71 -3.26
CA ARG A 281 -5.68 70.15 -1.90
C ARG A 281 -4.77 70.95 -0.96
N GLY A 282 -4.00 71.91 -1.49
CA GLY A 282 -3.13 72.78 -0.70
C GLY A 282 -2.07 73.58 -1.48
N GLY A 283 -1.83 73.29 -2.77
CA GLY A 283 -0.82 73.97 -3.61
C GLY A 283 -1.36 75.26 -4.25
N SER A 284 -0.54 76.06 -4.94
CA SER A 284 -1.02 77.24 -5.69
C SER A 284 -1.31 76.92 -7.15
N PHE A 285 -2.12 77.74 -7.84
CA PHE A 285 -2.40 77.58 -9.28
C PHE A 285 -1.13 77.78 -10.12
N ASP A 286 -0.23 78.67 -9.69
CA ASP A 286 1.07 78.88 -10.34
C ASP A 286 1.96 77.63 -10.26
N ASP A 287 1.85 76.84 -9.19
CA ASP A 287 2.58 75.57 -9.06
C ASP A 287 2.08 74.52 -10.06
N LEU A 288 0.76 74.48 -10.30
CA LEU A 288 0.17 73.58 -11.30
C LEU A 288 0.60 73.97 -12.72
N ARG A 289 0.59 75.28 -13.04
CA ARG A 289 0.98 75.79 -14.35
C ARG A 289 2.47 75.60 -14.66
N LYS A 290 3.35 75.62 -13.65
CA LYS A 290 4.77 75.32 -13.82
C LYS A 290 5.03 73.86 -14.19
N VAL A 291 4.23 72.94 -13.66
CA VAL A 291 4.41 71.49 -13.89
C VAL A 291 3.74 71.04 -15.19
N LEU A 292 2.71 71.75 -15.66
CA LEU A 292 1.97 71.47 -16.88
C LEU A 292 2.00 72.68 -17.84
N PRO A 293 3.16 73.01 -18.43
CA PRO A 293 3.31 74.22 -19.25
C PRO A 293 2.57 74.14 -20.60
N ASP A 294 2.32 72.93 -21.10
CA ASP A 294 1.73 72.67 -22.41
C ASP A 294 0.20 72.48 -22.35
N GLU A 295 -0.39 72.50 -21.15
CA GLU A 295 -1.84 72.40 -20.97
C GLU A 295 -2.49 73.80 -20.87
N ALA A 296 -3.60 73.99 -21.58
CA ALA A 296 -4.47 75.14 -21.39
C ALA A 296 -5.29 74.97 -20.10
N LEU A 297 -4.72 75.37 -18.96
CA LEU A 297 -5.35 75.30 -17.65
C LEU A 297 -6.30 76.49 -17.42
N GLU A 298 -7.58 76.21 -17.20
CA GLU A 298 -8.59 77.20 -16.78
C GLU A 298 -9.05 76.92 -15.34
N MET A 299 -9.20 77.97 -14.54
CA MET A 299 -9.68 77.84 -13.16
C MET A 299 -11.22 77.83 -13.16
N LEU A 300 -11.80 76.65 -12.96
CA LEU A 300 -13.24 76.50 -12.77
C LEU A 300 -13.58 76.83 -11.31
N VAL A 301 -14.11 78.03 -11.07
CA VAL A 301 -14.71 78.38 -9.76
C VAL A 301 -16.12 77.79 -9.73
N PRO A 302 -16.49 76.99 -8.70
CA PRO A 302 -17.86 76.49 -8.58
C PRO A 302 -18.84 77.65 -8.58
N GLN A 303 -19.77 77.68 -9.54
CA GLN A 303 -20.90 78.60 -9.50
C GLN A 303 -21.74 78.26 -8.27
N GLY A 304 -21.52 78.98 -7.16
CA GLY A 304 -22.34 78.85 -5.95
C GLY A 304 -21.64 78.81 -4.60
N SER A 305 -20.31 78.96 -4.48
CA SER A 305 -19.68 79.14 -3.17
C SER A 305 -19.09 80.55 -3.04
N GLY A 306 -19.83 81.41 -2.36
CA GLY A 306 -19.42 82.75 -1.98
C GLY A 306 -18.09 82.74 -1.22
N VAL A 307 -17.24 83.68 -1.62
CA VAL A 307 -16.01 84.05 -0.91
C VAL A 307 -16.39 84.53 0.50
N PRO A 308 -15.86 83.95 1.59
CA PRO A 308 -15.84 84.70 2.85
C PRO A 308 -14.80 85.81 2.68
N ALA A 309 -15.29 87.06 2.67
CA ALA A 309 -14.49 88.19 3.08
C ALA A 309 -14.06 87.97 4.55
N PHE A 310 -12.90 88.54 4.90
CA PHE A 310 -12.27 88.56 6.23
C PHE A 310 -13.21 88.45 7.43
#